data_AF-A0A2A5QR75-F1
#
_entry.id   AF-A0A2A5QR75-F1
#
_cell.length_a   1.000
_cell.length_b   1.000
_cell.length_c   1.000
_cell.angle_alpha   90.00
_cell.angle_beta   90.00
_cell.angle_gamma   90.00
#
_symmetry.space_group_name_H-M   'P 1'
#
loop_
_entity.id
_entity.type
_entity.pdbx_description
1 polymer ?
#
loop_
_entity_poly.entity_id
_entity_poly.type
_entity_poly.pdbx_seq_one_letter_code
_entity_poly.pdbx_strand_id
1 'polypeptide(L)' 'MMASPGVSLPDEMIDEVDEIAYERSEPGDSVSRSEVIREAIGEYLDRHNRRPDQSADDSVDEAPATN' A
#
# COMPACT_ATOMS: atom_id res chain seq x y z
N MET A 1 5.06 -15.05 -21.57
CA MET A 1 5.71 -15.13 -20.25
C MET A 1 5.54 -13.77 -19.59
N MET A 2 4.83 -13.67 -18.48
CA MET A 2 4.85 -12.45 -17.66
C MET A 2 6.18 -12.44 -16.92
N ALA A 3 7.01 -11.42 -17.13
CA ALA A 3 8.25 -11.27 -16.39
C ALA A 3 7.89 -10.89 -14.95
N SER A 4 8.32 -11.69 -13.98
CA SER A 4 8.26 -11.31 -12.57
C SER A 4 9.49 -10.44 -12.30
N PRO A 5 9.35 -9.11 -12.12
CA PRO A 5 10.49 -8.27 -11.75
C PRO A 5 11.01 -8.73 -10.38
N GLY A 6 12.29 -9.09 -10.32
CA GLY A 6 12.98 -9.40 -9.08
C GLY A 6 13.55 -8.12 -8.46
N VAL A 7 13.44 -7.99 -7.15
CA VAL A 7 14.06 -6.90 -6.37
C VAL A 7 15.03 -7.54 -5.40
N SER A 8 16.27 -7.05 -5.37
CA SER A 8 17.26 -7.45 -4.38
C SER A 8 17.12 -6.55 -3.15
N LEU A 9 16.99 -7.18 -1.98
CA LEU A 9 16.96 -6.50 -0.69
C LEU A 9 18.25 -6.81 0.08
N PRO A 10 18.73 -5.90 0.95
CA PRO A 10 19.77 -6.20 1.91
C PRO A 10 19.36 -7.38 2.80
N ASP A 11 20.33 -8.20 3.22
CA ASP A 11 20.06 -9.40 4.04
C ASP A 11 19.36 -9.05 5.36
N GLU A 12 19.78 -7.97 6.02
CA GLU A 12 19.16 -7.46 7.26
C GLU A 12 17.65 -7.18 7.09
N MET A 13 17.24 -6.68 5.92
CA MET A 13 15.84 -6.40 5.62
C MET A 13 15.06 -7.69 5.34
N ILE A 14 15.71 -8.71 4.77
CA ILE A 14 15.08 -10.01 4.55
C ILE A 14 14.77 -10.66 5.90
N ASP A 15 15.72 -10.60 6.83
CA ASP A 15 15.57 -11.14 8.19
C ASP A 15 14.43 -10.44 8.94
N GLU A 16 14.36 -9.11 8.89
CA GLU A 16 13.26 -8.33 9.50
C GLU A 16 11.88 -8.71 8.91
N VAL A 17 11.78 -8.88 7.59
CA VAL A 17 10.51 -9.26 6.96
C VAL A 17 10.14 -10.71 7.31
N ASP A 18 11.12 -11.61 7.47
CA ASP A 18 10.88 -12.97 7.94
C ASP A 18 10.39 -13.02 9.38
N GLU A 19 10.93 -12.17 10.26
CA GLU A 19 10.46 -12.03 11.64
C GLU A 19 9.00 -11.56 11.67
N ILE A 20 8.65 -10.54 10.89
CA ILE A 20 7.26 -10.05 10.76
C ILE A 20 6.33 -11.17 10.25
N ALA A 21 6.77 -11.94 9.25
CA ALA A 21 5.98 -13.05 8.73
C ALA A 21 5.75 -14.14 9.78
N TYR A 22 6.78 -14.44 10.59
CA TYR A 22 6.68 -15.38 11.70
C TYR A 22 5.71 -14.89 12.77
N GLU A 23 5.83 -13.64 13.22
CA GLU A 23 4.96 -13.05 14.24
C GLU A 23 3.48 -13.00 13.84
N ARG A 24 3.21 -12.80 12.54
CA ARG A 24 1.86 -12.75 11.99
C ARG A 24 1.26 -14.12 11.68
N SER A 25 2.07 -15.18 11.71
CA SER A 25 1.60 -16.55 11.45
C SER A 25 0.91 -17.12 12.69
N GLU A 26 -0.11 -17.95 12.47
CA GLU A 26 -0.84 -18.66 13.52
C GLU A 26 -0.64 -20.18 13.40
N PRO A 27 -0.90 -20.97 14.45
CA PRO A 27 -0.87 -22.42 14.34
C PRO A 27 -1.88 -22.93 13.28
N GLY A 28 -1.37 -23.35 12.13
CA GLY A 28 -2.19 -23.83 11.00
C GLY A 28 -2.41 -22.80 9.90
N ASP A 29 -1.95 -21.57 10.06
CA ASP A 29 -1.96 -20.53 9.03
C ASP A 29 -0.62 -19.80 8.96
N SER A 30 0.00 -19.79 7.78
CA SER A 30 1.36 -19.27 7.60
C SER A 30 1.35 -18.06 6.70
N VAL A 31 1.84 -16.94 7.22
CA VAL A 31 2.08 -15.73 6.43
C VAL A 31 3.42 -15.85 5.74
N SER A 32 3.46 -15.59 4.43
CA SER A 32 4.70 -15.66 3.65
C SER A 32 5.39 -14.30 3.56
N ARG A 33 6.72 -14.29 3.43
CA ARG A 33 7.51 -13.08 3.14
C ARG A 33 6.94 -12.26 1.97
N SER A 34 6.54 -12.95 0.90
CA SER A 34 5.99 -12.30 -0.29
C SER A 34 4.63 -11.64 -0.04
N GLU A 35 3.86 -12.14 0.92
CA GLU A 35 2.59 -11.56 1.33
C GLU A 35 2.82 -10.26 2.11
N VAL A 36 3.73 -10.30 3.09
CA VAL A 36 4.15 -9.11 3.85
C VAL A 36 4.64 -8.01 2.92
N ILE A 37 5.51 -8.34 1.96
CA ILE A 37 6.03 -7.36 0.99
C ILE A 37 4.90 -6.81 0.10
N ARG A 38 3.98 -7.66 -0.38
CA ARG A 38 2.86 -7.22 -1.21
C ARG A 38 1.94 -6.26 -0.48
N GLU A 39 1.62 -6.57 0.78
CA GLU A 39 0.79 -5.72 1.64
C GLU A 39 1.46 -4.38 1.90
N ALA A 40 2.74 -4.38 2.31
CA ALA A 40 3.49 -3.16 2.56
C ALA A 40 3.59 -2.24 1.31
N ILE A 41 3.79 -2.82 0.13
CA ILE A 41 3.76 -2.08 -1.14
C ILE A 41 2.36 -1.50 -1.38
N GLY A 42 1.31 -2.28 -1.16
CA GLY A 42 -0.08 -1.83 -1.29
C GLY A 42 -0.38 -0.62 -0.39
N GLU A 43 -0.04 -0.71 0.89
CA GLU A 43 -0.21 0.39 1.84
C GLU A 43 0.56 1.64 1.45
N TYR A 44 1.80 1.48 0.99
CA TYR A 44 2.63 2.59 0.53
C TYR A 44 2.00 3.29 -0.69
N LEU A 45 1.54 2.51 -1.67
CA LEU A 45 0.86 3.02 -2.87
C LEU A 45 -0.45 3.72 -2.50
N ASP A 46 -1.26 3.14 -1.61
CA ASP A 46 -2.51 3.75 -1.16
C ASP A 46 -2.25 5.08 -0.44
N ARG A 47 -1.25 5.13 0.43
CA ARG A 47 -0.83 6.36 1.11
C ARG A 47 -0.35 7.42 0.12
N HIS A 48 0.41 7.04 -0.90
CA HIS A 48 0.94 7.96 -1.89
C HIS A 48 -0.11 8.42 -2.92
N ASN A 49 -1.08 7.57 -3.25
CA ASN A 49 -2.19 7.89 -4.13
C ASN A 49 -3.24 8.77 -3.44
N ARG A 50 -3.37 8.70 -2.10
CA ARG A 50 -4.14 9.65 -1.28
C ARG A 50 -3.45 11.02 -1.13
N ARG A 51 -2.87 11.58 -2.19
CA ARG A 51 -2.44 12.98 -2.19
C ARG A 51 -3.65 13.92 -1.98
N PRO A 52 -3.47 15.06 -1.30
CA PRO A 52 -4.53 15.93 -0.75
C PRO A 52 -5.34 16.75 -1.78
N ASP A 53 -5.36 16.35 -3.06
CA ASP A 53 -6.02 17.08 -4.15
C ASP A 53 -7.48 16.62 -4.41
N GLN A 54 -8.18 16.14 -3.39
CA GLN A 54 -9.61 15.77 -3.46
C GLN A 54 -10.43 16.38 -2.31
N SER A 55 -10.07 17.59 -1.88
CA SER A 55 -10.86 18.38 -0.91
C SER A 55 -11.00 19.84 -1.31
N ALA A 56 -10.96 20.14 -2.61
CA ALA A 56 -11.23 21.48 -3.13
C ALA A 56 -11.90 21.41 -4.51
N ASP A 57 -13.14 20.91 -4.53
CA ASP A 57 -14.17 21.47 -5.41
C ASP A 57 -15.53 21.15 -4.78
N ASP A 58 -15.73 21.72 -3.59
CA ASP A 58 -17.07 21.97 -3.06
C ASP A 58 -17.75 22.86 -4.08
N SER A 59 -18.66 22.25 -4.84
CA SER A 59 -19.37 22.87 -5.93
C SER A 59 -20.05 24.14 -5.41
N VAL A 60 -19.50 25.30 -5.74
CA VAL A 60 -20.20 26.57 -5.53
C VAL A 60 -21.39 26.56 -6.47
N ASP A 61 -22.54 26.27 -5.86
CA ASP A 61 -23.89 26.35 -6.41
C ASP A 61 -24.06 27.67 -7.16
N GLU A 62 -24.30 27.54 -8.46
CA GLU A 62 -24.58 28.62 -9.39
C GLU A 62 -25.83 29.36 -8.93
N ALA A 63 -25.67 30.51 -8.28
CA ALA A 63 -26.80 31.41 -8.03
C ALA A 63 -27.24 32.06 -9.37
N PRO A 64 -28.48 31.84 -9.85
CA PRO A 64 -28.93 32.46 -11.09
C PRO A 64 -29.13 33.96 -10.92
N ALA A 65 -28.75 34.70 -11.97
CA ALA A 65 -28.82 36.16 -12.06
C ALA A 65 -30.21 36.76 -11.81
N THR A 66 -30.27 37.92 -11.14
CA THR A 66 -31.36 38.93 -11.14
C THR A 66 -30.72 40.22 -10.60
N ASN A 67 -30.76 41.42 -11.18
CA ASN A 67 -31.75 42.18 -11.96
C ASN A 67 -31.01 43.23 -12.82
#